data_AF-A0A3M1MJS1-F1
#
_entry.id   AF-A0A3M1MJS1-F1
#
_cell.length_a   1.000
_cell.length_b   1.000
_cell.length_c   1.000
_cell.angle_alpha   90.00
_cell.angle_beta   90.00
_cell.angle_gamma   90.00
#
_symmetry.space_group_name_H-M   'P 1'
#
loop_
_entity.id
_entity.type
_entity.pdbx_description
1 polymer ?
#
loop_
_entity_poly.entity_id
_entity_poly.type
_entity_poly.pdbx_seq_one_letter_code
_entity_poly.pdbx_strand_id
1 'polypeptide(L)'
;MPARTNAGLRIALAMIGTLPSLAAFAQAPNANQVKRAPVASTTTAPVPAVRCPNCGRVHHVSTNPKSHYQAEAEYEAQQMAARGYKGHIRGTIAGVRFCGVGWSSHSPSPPTCTPGSAMTLVADAVVRGRDGWYRVRYWR
;
A
#
# COMPACT_ATOMS: atom_id res chain seq x y z
N MET A 1 43.28 26.31 -57.05
CA MET A 1 44.36 26.94 -56.26
C MET A 1 43.75 28.07 -55.44
N PRO A 2 44.12 28.35 -54.18
CA PRO A 2 44.52 27.51 -53.02
C PRO A 2 43.38 27.46 -51.95
N ALA A 3 43.13 26.35 -51.26
CA ALA A 3 43.83 25.88 -50.05
C ALA A 3 44.04 26.96 -48.97
N ARG A 4 43.18 26.95 -47.93
CA ARG A 4 43.53 27.46 -46.59
C ARG A 4 42.95 26.54 -45.50
N THR A 5 43.83 25.66 -45.04
CA THR A 5 43.85 25.00 -43.75
C THR A 5 43.95 25.99 -42.60
N ASN A 6 43.20 25.77 -41.52
CA ASN A 6 43.54 26.10 -40.13
C ASN A 6 42.88 24.99 -39.28
N ALA A 7 43.63 24.00 -38.80
CA ALA A 7 44.52 24.06 -37.65
C ALA A 7 43.77 24.29 -36.32
N GLY A 8 43.48 23.18 -35.65
CA GLY A 8 43.73 23.01 -34.23
C GLY A 8 42.77 23.69 -33.25
N LEU A 9 41.89 22.89 -32.66
CA LEU A 9 41.85 22.81 -31.20
C LEU A 9 41.33 21.44 -30.76
N ARG A 10 42.26 20.62 -30.26
CA ARG A 10 41.94 19.44 -29.46
C ARG A 10 41.50 19.94 -28.09
N ILE A 11 40.27 19.65 -27.68
CA ILE A 11 39.90 19.68 -26.26
C ILE A 11 39.52 18.27 -25.83
N ALA A 12 40.11 17.94 -24.70
CA ALA A 12 40.18 16.65 -24.05
C ALA A 12 38.83 16.01 -23.77
N LEU A 13 38.82 14.71 -24.06
CA LEU A 13 38.31 13.64 -23.22
C LEU A 13 38.04 14.04 -21.74
N ALA A 14 36.78 13.93 -21.32
CA ALA A 14 36.42 13.65 -19.92
C ALA A 14 35.26 12.64 -19.90
N MET A 15 35.63 11.37 -20.09
CA MET A 15 34.83 10.22 -19.64
C MET A 15 35.00 10.12 -18.13
N ILE A 16 34.05 10.60 -17.34
CA ILE A 16 33.92 10.20 -15.94
C ILE A 16 32.47 9.78 -15.74
N GLY A 17 32.28 8.46 -15.69
CA GLY A 17 31.02 7.84 -15.37
C GLY A 17 30.65 8.10 -13.91
N THR A 18 29.36 8.28 -13.68
CA THR A 18 28.72 7.99 -12.40
C THR A 18 27.55 7.06 -12.68
N LEU A 19 27.72 5.83 -12.25
CA LEU A 19 26.69 4.79 -12.23
C LEU A 19 25.49 5.28 -11.41
N PRO A 20 24.25 4.93 -11.79
CA PRO A 20 23.11 5.14 -10.92
C PRO A 20 23.25 4.18 -9.73
N SER A 21 23.43 4.73 -8.53
CA SER A 21 23.38 3.97 -7.27
C SER A 21 22.04 3.26 -7.14
N LEU A 22 22.06 1.94 -7.30
CA LEU A 22 20.98 1.06 -6.91
C LEU A 22 21.02 0.83 -5.40
N ALA A 23 19.82 0.81 -4.82
CA ALA A 23 19.44 0.24 -3.53
C ALA A 23 19.83 1.00 -2.25
N ALA A 24 18.84 1.71 -1.72
CA ALA A 24 18.26 1.35 -0.43
C ALA A 24 16.88 2.03 -0.32
N PHE A 25 15.83 1.35 -0.78
CA PHE A 25 14.49 1.68 -0.30
C PHE A 25 14.45 1.27 1.17
N ALA A 26 14.77 2.23 2.04
CA ALA A 26 14.38 2.15 3.43
C ALA A 26 12.84 2.08 3.44
N GLN A 27 12.31 0.91 3.79
CA GLN A 27 10.92 0.77 4.17
C GLN A 27 10.69 1.75 5.32
N ALA A 28 10.05 2.89 5.05
CA ALA A 28 9.62 3.78 6.12
C ALA A 28 8.68 2.97 7.03
N PRO A 29 8.92 2.92 8.35
CA PRO A 29 7.97 2.30 9.25
C PRO A 29 6.64 3.05 9.11
N ASN A 30 5.62 2.30 8.73
CA ASN A 30 4.23 2.74 8.67
C ASN A 30 3.89 3.47 9.98
N ALA A 31 3.60 4.78 9.89
CA ALA A 31 3.23 5.65 11.00
C ALA A 31 1.82 5.33 11.59
N ASN A 32 1.38 4.08 11.48
CA ASN A 32 0.31 3.50 12.26
C ASN A 32 0.86 2.59 13.39
N GLN A 33 2.10 2.83 13.83
CA GLN A 33 2.53 2.41 15.16
C GLN A 33 1.84 3.31 16.19
N VAL A 34 0.62 2.93 16.52
CA VAL A 34 -0.02 3.29 17.78
C VAL A 34 1.02 3.03 18.88
N LYS A 35 1.48 4.08 19.56
CA LYS A 35 2.28 3.97 20.78
C LYS A 35 1.48 3.16 21.80
N ARG A 36 1.62 1.84 21.76
CA ARG A 36 1.18 0.96 22.84
C ARG A 36 2.27 1.02 23.90
N ALA A 37 1.87 1.41 25.10
CA ALA A 37 2.68 1.27 26.29
C ALA A 37 3.26 -0.17 26.36
N PRO A 38 4.42 -0.38 26.99
CA PRO A 38 4.89 -1.73 27.30
C PRO A 38 3.91 -2.35 28.31
N VAL A 39 2.88 -3.02 27.80
CA VAL A 39 2.04 -3.89 28.61
C VAL A 39 2.94 -5.05 28.98
N ALA A 40 3.19 -5.21 30.27
CA ALA A 40 3.98 -6.31 30.82
C ALA A 40 3.59 -7.61 30.11
N SER A 41 4.59 -8.32 29.59
CA SER A 41 4.42 -9.63 28.99
C SER A 41 3.98 -10.60 30.09
N THR A 42 2.68 -10.71 30.32
CA THR A 42 2.11 -11.84 31.02
C THR A 42 2.39 -13.06 30.15
N THR A 43 3.34 -13.89 30.59
CA THR A 43 3.56 -15.24 30.10
C THR A 43 2.23 -15.98 30.15
N THR A 44 1.49 -15.93 29.03
CA THR A 44 0.27 -16.70 28.87
C THR A 44 0.71 -18.09 28.49
N ALA A 45 0.28 -19.07 29.29
CA ALA A 45 0.50 -20.49 29.05
C ALA A 45 0.20 -20.85 27.58
N PRO A 46 0.89 -21.84 26.99
CA PRO A 46 0.63 -22.29 25.64
C PRO A 46 -0.83 -22.74 25.54
N VAL A 47 -1.64 -21.97 24.81
CA VAL A 47 -3.01 -22.34 24.47
C VAL A 47 -2.94 -23.66 23.71
N PRO A 48 -3.68 -24.72 24.11
CA PRO A 48 -3.64 -25.99 23.41
C PRO A 48 -4.05 -25.77 21.95
N ALA A 49 -3.21 -26.24 21.02
CA ALA A 49 -3.47 -26.14 19.60
C ALA A 49 -4.70 -26.99 19.24
N VAL A 50 -5.87 -26.35 19.16
CA VAL A 50 -7.11 -27.00 18.72
C VAL A 50 -6.99 -27.29 17.22
N ARG A 51 -7.02 -28.58 16.87
CA ARG A 51 -7.05 -29.03 15.47
C ARG A 51 -8.41 -28.73 14.86
N CYS A 52 -8.43 -28.26 13.62
CA CYS A 52 -9.68 -28.02 12.91
C CYS A 52 -10.44 -29.35 12.72
N PRO A 53 -11.71 -29.48 13.12
CA PRO A 53 -12.49 -30.71 13.00
C PRO A 53 -12.79 -31.10 11.54
N ASN A 54 -12.63 -30.18 10.59
CA ASN A 54 -12.91 -30.43 9.17
C ASN A 54 -11.69 -30.96 8.39
N CYS A 55 -10.46 -30.59 8.78
CA CYS A 55 -9.26 -30.95 8.01
C CYS A 55 -8.12 -31.56 8.84
N GLY A 56 -8.25 -31.64 10.16
CA GLY A 56 -7.26 -32.27 11.05
C GLY A 56 -5.92 -31.53 11.21
N ARG A 57 -5.72 -30.43 10.48
CA ARG A 57 -4.53 -29.58 10.53
C ARG A 57 -4.70 -28.42 11.52
N VAL A 58 -3.58 -27.98 12.09
CA VAL A 58 -3.52 -26.77 12.91
C VAL A 58 -3.35 -25.60 11.95
N HIS A 59 -4.39 -24.78 11.84
CA HIS A 59 -4.33 -23.50 11.14
C HIS A 59 -4.28 -22.39 12.18
N HIS A 60 -3.44 -21.38 11.95
CA HIS A 60 -3.52 -20.15 12.73
C HIS A 60 -4.79 -19.40 12.30
N VAL A 61 -5.89 -19.63 13.02
CA VAL A 61 -7.07 -18.78 12.89
C VAL A 61 -6.70 -17.45 13.54
N SER A 62 -6.45 -16.43 12.73
CA SER A 62 -6.28 -15.09 13.25
C SER A 62 -7.61 -14.72 13.94
N THR A 63 -7.59 -14.64 15.27
CA THR A 63 -8.77 -14.31 16.10
C THR A 63 -9.17 -12.84 16.01
N ASN A 64 -8.54 -12.07 15.13
CA ASN A 64 -9.01 -10.76 14.73
C ASN A 64 -9.82 -10.92 13.43
N PRO A 65 -11.14 -11.15 13.50
CA PRO A 65 -11.95 -11.16 12.30
C PRO A 65 -11.88 -9.76 11.70
N LYS A 66 -11.04 -9.58 10.67
CA LYS A 66 -11.23 -8.45 9.76
C LYS A 66 -12.68 -8.54 9.33
N SER A 67 -13.45 -7.45 9.52
CA SER A 67 -14.82 -7.41 9.04
C SER A 67 -14.79 -7.81 7.56
N HIS A 68 -15.81 -8.54 7.09
CA HIS A 68 -15.92 -8.90 5.68
C HIS A 68 -15.64 -7.69 4.76
N TYR A 69 -16.13 -6.50 5.15
CA TYR A 69 -15.86 -5.24 4.47
C TYR A 69 -14.38 -4.83 4.47
N GLN A 70 -13.64 -5.05 5.56
CA GLN A 70 -12.21 -4.75 5.64
C GLN A 70 -11.40 -5.64 4.69
N ALA A 71 -11.71 -6.94 4.63
CA ALA A 71 -11.07 -7.86 3.69
C ALA A 71 -11.34 -7.45 2.22
N GLU A 72 -12.58 -7.07 1.92
CA GLU A 72 -12.96 -6.57 0.59
C GLU A 72 -12.28 -5.25 0.23
N ALA A 73 -12.11 -4.33 1.19
CA ALA A 73 -11.46 -3.03 0.97
C ALA A 73 -9.97 -3.22 0.67
N GLU A 74 -9.32 -4.12 1.42
CA GLU A 74 -7.92 -4.47 1.19
C GLU A 74 -7.72 -5.14 -0.16
N TYR A 75 -8.59 -6.08 -0.53
CA TYR A 75 -8.54 -6.72 -1.84
C TYR A 75 -8.69 -5.69 -2.96
N GLU A 76 -9.68 -4.80 -2.90
CA GLU A 76 -9.86 -3.79 -3.93
C GLU A 76 -8.67 -2.82 -4.02
N ALA A 77 -8.16 -2.33 -2.88
CA ALA A 77 -7.00 -1.44 -2.84
C ALA A 77 -5.75 -2.12 -3.42
N GLN A 78 -5.56 -3.43 -3.18
CA GLN A 78 -4.48 -4.21 -3.78
C GLN A 78 -4.63 -4.32 -5.29
N GLN A 79 -5.84 -4.57 -5.79
CA GLN A 79 -6.10 -4.64 -7.22
C GLN A 79 -5.88 -3.27 -7.90
N MET A 80 -6.24 -2.17 -7.23
CA MET A 80 -6.00 -0.80 -7.69
C MET A 80 -4.51 -0.54 -7.84
N ALA A 81 -3.75 -0.88 -6.79
CA ALA A 81 -2.29 -0.75 -6.78
C ALA A 81 -1.60 -1.63 -7.84
N ALA A 82 -2.05 -2.88 -8.02
CA ALA A 82 -1.48 -3.81 -8.98
C ALA A 82 -1.66 -3.34 -10.43
N ARG A 83 -2.86 -2.82 -10.75
CA ARG A 83 -3.18 -2.34 -12.11
C ARG A 83 -2.71 -0.91 -12.36
N GLY A 84 -2.54 -0.11 -11.30
CA GLY A 84 -2.34 1.32 -11.41
C GLY A 84 -3.64 2.08 -11.69
N TYR A 85 -4.78 1.55 -11.25
CA TYR A 85 -6.11 2.08 -11.54
C TYR A 85 -6.59 2.97 -10.39
N LYS A 86 -6.95 4.22 -10.69
CA LYS A 86 -7.23 5.28 -9.69
C LYS A 86 -8.71 5.45 -9.38
N GLY A 87 -9.53 4.47 -9.75
CA GLY A 87 -10.98 4.46 -9.56
C GLY A 87 -11.49 3.12 -9.05
N HIS A 88 -12.81 2.97 -8.99
CA HIS A 88 -13.47 1.75 -8.56
C HIS A 88 -13.15 0.61 -9.52
N ILE A 89 -12.52 -0.45 -9.01
CA ILE A 89 -12.34 -1.70 -9.76
C ILE A 89 -13.60 -2.53 -9.65
N ARG A 90 -14.22 -2.49 -8.47
CA ARG A 90 -15.47 -3.17 -8.16
C ARG A 90 -16.50 -2.08 -7.87
N GLY A 91 -17.73 -2.30 -8.32
CA GLY A 91 -18.85 -1.47 -7.87
C GLY A 91 -19.07 -1.61 -6.36
N THR A 92 -20.08 -0.94 -5.83
CA THR A 92 -20.44 -1.05 -4.42
C THR A 92 -20.69 -2.52 -4.03
N ILE A 93 -19.94 -3.02 -3.05
CA ILE A 93 -20.12 -4.37 -2.51
C ILE A 93 -21.44 -4.47 -1.73
N ALA A 94 -22.04 -5.66 -1.70
CA ALA A 94 -23.30 -5.89 -1.00
C ALA A 94 -23.21 -5.50 0.48
N GLY A 95 -24.21 -4.76 0.98
CA GLY A 95 -24.26 -4.29 2.37
C GLY A 95 -23.48 -2.99 2.64
N VAL A 96 -22.75 -2.47 1.66
CA VAL A 96 -22.17 -1.12 1.69
C VAL A 96 -23.08 -0.17 0.92
N ARG A 97 -23.20 1.07 1.39
CA ARG A 97 -24.02 2.11 0.75
C ARG A 97 -23.20 3.12 -0.01
N PHE A 98 -21.91 3.25 0.32
CA PHE A 98 -20.99 4.12 -0.37
C PHE A 98 -19.57 3.55 -0.34
N CYS A 99 -18.90 3.56 -1.49
CA CYS A 99 -17.47 3.31 -1.60
C CYS A 99 -16.76 4.62 -1.98
N GLY A 100 -15.73 4.98 -1.22
CA GLY A 100 -14.87 6.11 -1.52
C GLY A 100 -13.47 5.63 -1.87
N VAL A 101 -13.10 5.71 -3.15
CA VAL A 101 -11.75 5.43 -3.63
C VAL A 101 -10.93 6.71 -3.73
N GLY A 102 -9.62 6.59 -3.54
CA GLY A 102 -8.71 7.70 -3.66
C GLY A 102 -7.29 7.27 -3.99
N TRP A 103 -6.54 8.21 -4.55
CA TRP A 103 -5.15 8.01 -4.91
C TRP A 103 -4.32 9.27 -4.66
N SER A 104 -3.04 9.08 -4.30
CA SER A 104 -2.06 10.16 -4.19
C SER A 104 -0.67 9.63 -4.52
N SER A 105 0.10 10.37 -5.31
CA SER A 105 1.50 10.03 -5.58
C SER A 105 2.43 10.27 -4.39
N HIS A 106 2.02 11.08 -3.41
CA HIS A 106 2.93 11.60 -2.38
C HIS A 106 2.47 11.32 -0.94
N SER A 107 1.18 11.07 -0.70
CA SER A 107 0.63 10.94 0.65
C SER A 107 0.12 9.52 0.94
N PRO A 108 0.48 8.91 2.09
CA PRO A 108 -0.10 7.64 2.56
C PRO A 108 -1.55 7.77 3.02
N SER A 109 -2.11 8.97 3.04
CA SER A 109 -3.53 9.21 3.29
C SER A 109 -4.12 9.95 2.08
N PRO A 110 -4.30 9.27 0.94
CA PRO A 110 -4.90 9.91 -0.21
C PRO A 110 -6.35 10.31 0.11
N PRO A 111 -6.81 11.47 -0.36
CA PRO A 111 -8.20 11.88 -0.20
C PRO A 111 -9.09 10.92 -0.99
N THR A 112 -10.23 10.55 -0.42
CA THR A 112 -11.25 9.77 -1.13
C THR A 112 -12.58 10.49 -1.02
N CYS A 113 -13.50 10.23 -1.94
CA CYS A 113 -14.87 10.72 -1.80
C CYS A 113 -15.46 10.27 -0.45
N THR A 114 -16.21 11.15 0.20
CA THR A 114 -16.93 10.87 1.45
C THR A 114 -18.42 11.07 1.22
N PRO A 115 -19.28 10.27 1.87
CA PRO A 115 -20.72 10.48 1.80
C PRO A 115 -21.08 11.83 2.41
N GLY A 116 -22.02 12.55 1.81
CA GLY A 116 -22.54 13.82 2.35
C GLY A 116 -23.52 13.65 3.52
N SER A 117 -23.89 12.41 3.85
CA SER A 117 -24.84 12.05 4.92
C SER A 117 -24.12 11.31 6.07
N ALA A 118 -24.76 11.24 7.24
CA ALA A 118 -24.28 10.44 8.37
C ALA A 118 -24.28 8.94 8.04
N MET A 119 -23.14 8.44 7.55
CA MET A 119 -22.86 7.02 7.37
C MET A 119 -21.69 6.59 8.25
N THR A 120 -21.64 5.30 8.59
CA THR A 120 -20.64 4.72 9.49
C THR A 120 -19.50 4.09 8.69
N LEU A 121 -18.24 4.36 9.10
CA LEU A 121 -17.07 3.68 8.52
C LEU A 121 -17.12 2.21 8.89
N VAL A 122 -17.13 1.34 7.89
CA VAL A 122 -17.06 -0.10 8.15
C VAL A 122 -15.75 -0.72 7.72
N ALA A 123 -15.00 -0.04 6.83
CA ALA A 123 -13.69 -0.48 6.39
C ALA A 123 -12.89 0.66 5.76
N ASP A 124 -11.58 0.68 6.02
CA ASP A 124 -10.61 1.59 5.41
C ASP A 124 -9.33 0.82 5.14
N ALA A 125 -8.91 0.81 3.88
CA ALA A 125 -7.71 0.13 3.45
C ALA A 125 -6.86 1.07 2.60
N VAL A 126 -5.55 1.08 2.87
CA VAL A 126 -4.56 1.83 2.09
C VAL A 126 -3.47 0.87 1.65
N VAL A 127 -3.12 0.91 0.37
CA VAL A 127 -2.08 0.07 -0.25
C VAL A 127 -1.13 0.96 -1.05
N ARG A 128 0.18 0.71 -0.91
CA ARG A 128 1.22 1.33 -1.75
C ARG A 128 1.31 0.57 -3.08
N GLY A 129 0.99 1.23 -4.19
CA GLY A 129 1.27 0.73 -5.55
C GLY A 129 2.60 1.25 -6.07
N ARG A 130 2.87 1.11 -7.38
CA ARG A 130 4.12 1.59 -7.99
C ARG A 130 4.24 3.12 -8.03
N ASP A 131 3.14 3.80 -8.32
CA ASP A 131 3.06 5.22 -8.65
C ASP A 131 2.47 6.08 -7.52
N GLY A 132 1.98 5.45 -6.45
CA GLY A 132 1.43 6.17 -5.31
C GLY A 132 0.74 5.28 -4.31
N TRP A 133 -0.04 5.90 -3.44
CA TRP A 133 -0.88 5.29 -2.44
C TRP A 133 -2.32 5.22 -2.93
N TYR A 134 -2.94 4.07 -2.75
CA TYR A 134 -4.30 3.74 -3.15
C TYR A 134 -5.11 3.52 -1.89
N ARG A 135 -6.30 4.11 -1.80
CA ARG A 135 -7.19 3.96 -0.63
C ARG A 135 -8.59 3.62 -1.04
N VAL A 136 -9.21 2.74 -0.27
CA VAL A 136 -10.60 2.34 -0.40
C VAL A 136 -11.26 2.46 0.96
N ARG A 137 -12.39 3.18 1.01
CA ARG A 137 -13.24 3.31 2.20
C ARG A 137 -14.64 2.84 1.90
N TYR A 138 -15.23 2.08 2.82
CA TYR A 138 -16.62 1.65 2.73
C TYR A 138 -17.46 2.21 3.87
N TRP A 139 -18.64 2.71 3.53
CA TRP A 139 -19.61 3.25 4.49
C TRP A 139 -20.96 2.56 4.40
N ARG A 140 -21.65 2.44 5.54
CA ARG A 140 -23.03 1.95 5.64
C ARG A 140 -23.89 2.88 6.49
#